data_AF-A0A081LFZ9-F1
#
_entry.id   AF-A0A081LFZ9-F1
#
_cell.length_a   1.000
_cell.length_b   1.000
_cell.length_c   1.000
_cell.angle_alpha   90.00
_cell.angle_beta   90.00
_cell.angle_gamma   90.00
#
_symmetry.space_group_name_H-M   'P 1'
#
loop_
_entity.id
_entity.type
_entity.pdbx_description
1 polymer ?
#
loop_
_entity_poly.entity_id
_entity_poly.type
_entity_poly.pdbx_seq_one_letter_code
_entity_poly.pdbx_strand_id
1 'polypeptide(L)'
;MISHDSKESAFLLYLDQRRSQDGNHIDVFLISHFDLSEETYEDVLSFNNDMLGSKPNCSYCMDTISVEEEFEFDFPCDMLAIQRYVDNLLKRVQANKLPALTEKDFNYLSQQ
;
A
#
# COMPACT_ATOMS: atom_id res chain seq x y z
N MET A 1 -15.57 25.94 -17.63
CA MET A 1 -14.76 24.74 -17.93
C MET A 1 -14.50 24.11 -16.57
N ILE A 2 -15.23 23.04 -16.22
CA ILE A 2 -15.03 22.36 -14.94
C ILE A 2 -13.79 21.50 -15.15
N SER A 3 -12.69 21.80 -14.45
CA SER A 3 -11.54 20.90 -14.37
C SER A 3 -12.05 19.64 -13.70
N HIS A 4 -12.24 18.58 -14.48
CA HIS A 4 -12.20 17.24 -13.90
C HIS A 4 -10.73 17.02 -13.56
N ASP A 5 -10.32 17.46 -12.37
CA ASP A 5 -9.13 16.90 -11.74
C ASP A 5 -9.47 15.42 -11.54
N SER A 6 -8.94 14.55 -12.39
CA SER A 6 -8.86 13.13 -12.05
C SER A 6 -8.03 13.08 -10.77
N LYS A 7 -8.69 12.81 -9.63
CA LYS A 7 -8.00 12.59 -8.37
C LYS A 7 -7.37 11.21 -8.44
N GLU A 8 -6.26 11.10 -9.14
CA GLU A 8 -5.48 9.89 -9.21
C GLU A 8 -4.83 9.64 -7.85
N SER A 9 -5.04 8.46 -7.27
CA SER A 9 -4.47 8.11 -5.97
C SER A 9 -3.28 7.17 -6.13
N ALA A 10 -2.21 7.46 -5.38
CA ALA A 10 -1.11 6.54 -5.14
C ALA A 10 -1.07 6.12 -3.67
N PHE A 11 -0.61 4.91 -3.40
CA PHE A 11 -0.62 4.31 -2.07
C PHE A 11 0.78 3.86 -1.66
N LEU A 12 1.07 3.94 -0.36
CA LEU A 12 2.31 3.41 0.22
C LEU A 12 1.99 2.19 1.09
N LEU A 13 2.61 1.06 0.77
CA LEU A 13 2.58 -0.15 1.59
C LEU A 13 3.93 -0.31 2.29
N TYR A 14 3.91 -0.38 3.62
CA TYR A 14 5.09 -0.59 4.46
C TYR A 14 5.09 -2.02 5.00
N LEU A 15 6.14 -2.78 4.69
CA LEU A 15 6.36 -4.12 5.23
C LEU A 15 7.52 -4.09 6.22
N ASP A 16 7.21 -4.31 7.50
CA ASP A 16 8.21 -4.41 8.57
C ASP A 16 8.82 -5.83 8.61
N GLN A 17 10.00 -5.99 8.00
CA GLN A 17 10.81 -7.20 8.12
C GLN A 17 11.65 -7.13 9.40
N ARG A 18 11.02 -7.42 10.54
CA ARG A 18 11.74 -7.50 11.81
C ARG A 18 12.82 -8.56 11.77
N ARG A 19 14.09 -8.14 11.83
CA ARG A 19 15.23 -9.04 11.95
C ARG A 19 15.67 -9.03 13.41
N SER A 20 15.78 -10.23 13.98
CA SER A 20 16.02 -10.42 15.42
C SER A 20 17.40 -9.94 15.89
N GLN A 21 18.35 -9.68 14.97
CA GLN A 21 19.74 -9.35 15.32
C GLN A 21 20.33 -8.11 14.59
N ASP A 22 19.76 -7.68 13.47
CA ASP A 22 20.35 -6.62 12.61
C ASP A 22 19.54 -5.31 12.56
N GLY A 23 18.59 -5.14 13.49
CA GLY A 23 17.63 -4.03 13.46
C GLY A 23 16.45 -4.29 12.53
N ASN A 24 15.67 -3.26 12.25
CA ASN A 24 14.50 -3.38 11.39
C ASN A 24 14.85 -3.03 9.93
N HIS A 25 14.36 -3.83 9.00
CA HIS A 25 14.34 -3.48 7.59
C HIS A 25 12.89 -3.27 7.16
N ILE A 26 12.60 -2.17 6.47
CA ILE A 26 11.26 -1.87 5.98
C ILE A 26 11.30 -1.87 4.46
N ASP A 27 10.50 -2.72 3.82
CA ASP A 27 10.26 -2.60 2.39
C ASP A 27 9.08 -1.64 2.20
N VAL A 28 9.28 -0.60 1.39
CA VAL A 28 8.24 0.35 1.02
C VAL A 28 7.85 0.12 -0.42
N PHE A 29 6.56 -0.03 -0.69
CA PHE A 29 6.04 -0.15 -2.05
C PHE A 29 5.16 1.04 -2.37
N LEU A 30 5.55 1.81 -3.39
CA LEU A 30 4.73 2.85 -4.00
C LEU A 30 3.85 2.20 -5.06
N ILE A 31 2.54 2.21 -4.83
CA ILE A 31 1.55 1.53 -5.67
C ILE A 31 0.70 2.59 -6.38
N SER A 32 0.72 2.59 -7.71
CA SER A 32 -0.05 3.52 -8.53
C SER A 32 -0.53 2.85 -9.82
N HIS A 33 -1.64 3.34 -10.37
CA HIS A 33 -2.15 2.90 -11.68
C HIS A 33 -1.66 3.80 -12.84
N PHE A 34 -0.83 4.79 -12.51
CA PHE A 34 -0.28 5.79 -13.40
C PHE A 34 1.19 6.00 -13.07
N ASP A 35 1.93 6.58 -14.02
CA ASP A 35 3.32 6.96 -13.81
C ASP A 35 3.38 8.29 -13.05
N LEU A 36 4.04 8.29 -11.89
CA LEU A 36 4.28 9.53 -11.16
C LEU A 36 5.31 10.39 -11.90
N SER A 37 5.15 11.70 -11.80
CA SER A 37 6.20 12.63 -12.23
C SER A 37 7.46 12.45 -11.34
N GLU A 38 8.62 12.79 -11.88
CA GLU A 38 9.89 12.73 -11.15
C GLU A 38 9.84 13.59 -9.88
N GLU A 39 9.25 14.79 -9.95
CA GLU A 39 9.07 15.68 -8.81
C GLU A 39 8.21 15.03 -7.71
N THR A 40 7.07 14.43 -8.08
CA THR A 40 6.20 13.74 -7.12
C THR A 40 6.86 12.52 -6.51
N TYR A 41 7.65 11.79 -7.29
CA TYR A 41 8.42 10.64 -6.79
C TYR A 41 9.49 11.07 -5.78
N GLU A 42 10.22 12.14 -6.06
CA GLU A 42 11.22 12.71 -5.15
C GLU A 42 10.58 13.23 -3.85
N ASP A 43 9.39 13.83 -3.92
CA ASP A 43 8.63 14.23 -2.72
C ASP A 43 8.28 13.02 -1.83
N VAL A 44 7.83 11.92 -2.45
CA VAL A 44 7.54 10.66 -1.74
C VAL A 44 8.82 10.06 -1.13
N LEU A 45 9.94 10.09 -1.86
CA LEU A 45 11.23 9.66 -1.34
C LEU A 45 11.67 10.50 -0.15
N SER A 46 11.58 11.83 -0.25
CA SER A 46 11.92 12.74 0.85
C SER A 46 11.07 12.47 2.08
N PHE A 47 9.76 12.28 1.90
CA PHE A 47 8.85 11.92 2.97
C PHE A 47 9.27 10.63 3.69
N ASN A 48 9.59 9.57 2.93
CA ASN A 48 10.05 8.31 3.48
C ASN A 48 11.40 8.44 4.19
N ASN A 49 12.33 9.21 3.61
CA ASN A 49 13.63 9.51 4.22
C ASN A 49 13.50 10.21 5.57
N ASP A 50 12.64 11.23 5.66
CA ASP A 50 12.42 11.95 6.92
C ASP A 50 11.74 11.06 7.98
N MET A 51 10.74 10.29 7.56
CA MET A 51 9.97 9.42 8.47
C MET A 51 10.79 8.22 8.97
N LEU A 52 11.55 7.56 8.10
CA LEU A 52 12.27 6.32 8.41
C LEU A 52 13.73 6.55 8.79
N GLY A 53 14.38 7.56 8.22
CA GLY A 53 15.77 7.91 8.52
C GLY A 53 15.99 8.40 9.95
N SER A 54 14.94 8.85 10.64
CA SER A 54 14.98 9.22 12.05
C SER A 54 14.93 8.01 13.01
N LYS A 55 14.61 6.80 12.52
CA LYS A 55 14.49 5.60 13.35
C LYS A 55 15.86 4.93 13.54
N PRO A 56 16.34 4.74 14.78
CA PRO A 56 17.63 4.09 15.02
C PRO A 56 17.59 2.63 14.58
N ASN A 57 18.69 2.15 13.99
CA ASN A 57 18.83 0.77 13.50
C ASN A 57 17.69 0.34 12.56
N CYS A 58 17.20 1.28 11.75
CA CYS A 58 16.20 1.04 10.72
C CYS A 58 16.83 1.32 9.36
N SER A 59 16.68 0.37 8.43
CA SER A 59 16.98 0.59 7.01
C SER A 59 15.71 0.38 6.20
N TYR A 60 15.64 0.95 5.01
CA TYR A 60 14.50 0.73 4.14
C TYR A 60 14.94 0.74 2.67
N CYS A 61 14.16 0.08 1.82
CA CYS A 61 14.21 0.24 0.37
C CYS A 61 12.81 0.63 -0.12
N MET A 62 12.76 1.27 -1.28
CA MET A 62 11.50 1.62 -1.93
C MET A 62 11.46 1.08 -3.34
N ASP A 63 10.40 0.34 -3.66
CA ASP A 63 10.10 -0.16 -4.99
C ASP A 63 8.76 0.40 -5.48
N THR A 64 8.60 0.51 -6.80
CA THR A 64 7.34 0.94 -7.42
C THR A 64 6.59 -0.26 -7.99
N ILE A 65 5.29 -0.33 -7.74
CA ILE A 65 4.38 -1.34 -8.29
C ILE A 65 3.31 -0.64 -9.09
N SER A 66 3.38 -0.81 -10.41
CA SER A 66 2.29 -0.40 -11.30
C SER A 66 1.14 -1.40 -11.22
N VAL A 67 -0.07 -0.88 -11.07
CA VAL A 67 -1.33 -1.62 -11.17
C VAL A 67 -2.09 -1.16 -12.40
N GLU A 68 -2.95 -2.00 -12.97
CA GLU A 68 -3.57 -1.70 -14.27
C GLU A 68 -4.74 -0.70 -14.15
N GLU A 69 -5.44 -0.69 -13.01
CA GLU A 69 -6.61 0.17 -12.78
C GLU A 69 -6.66 0.65 -11.32
N GLU A 70 -7.20 1.86 -11.11
CA GLU A 70 -7.60 2.33 -9.77
C GLU A 70 -8.86 1.58 -9.35
N PHE A 71 -8.79 0.87 -8.23
CA PHE A 71 -9.93 0.09 -7.77
C PHE A 71 -10.86 0.96 -6.93
N GLU A 72 -12.04 1.25 -7.47
CA GLU A 72 -13.18 1.71 -6.69
C GLU A 72 -13.79 0.51 -5.96
N PHE A 73 -13.76 0.52 -4.63
CA PHE A 73 -14.40 -0.49 -3.80
C PHE A 73 -15.58 0.12 -3.05
N ASP A 74 -16.73 -0.52 -3.10
CA ASP A 74 -17.89 -0.17 -2.28
C ASP A 74 -17.75 -0.84 -0.90
N PHE A 75 -17.12 -0.16 0.04
CA PHE A 75 -17.02 -0.65 1.42
C PHE A 75 -18.36 -0.51 2.13
N PRO A 76 -18.88 -1.57 2.81
CA PRO A 76 -18.23 -2.84 3.14
C PRO A 76 -18.57 -4.01 2.19
N CYS A 77 -19.34 -3.78 1.14
CA CYS A 77 -19.81 -4.81 0.21
C CYS A 77 -18.65 -5.53 -0.51
N ASP A 78 -17.58 -4.81 -0.84
CA ASP A 78 -16.46 -5.32 -1.63
C ASP A 78 -15.29 -5.86 -0.79
N MET A 79 -15.47 -6.13 0.50
CA MET A 79 -14.37 -6.51 1.40
C MET A 79 -13.62 -7.79 0.99
N LEU A 80 -14.31 -8.78 0.42
CA LEU A 80 -13.66 -9.97 -0.13
C LEU A 80 -12.89 -9.67 -1.44
N ALA A 81 -13.36 -8.72 -2.24
CA ALA A 81 -12.67 -8.27 -3.43
C ALA A 81 -11.41 -7.47 -3.06
N ILE A 82 -11.51 -6.58 -2.06
CA ILE A 82 -10.38 -5.87 -1.43
C ILE A 82 -9.34 -6.88 -0.93
N GLN A 83 -9.78 -7.90 -0.18
CA GLN A 83 -8.85 -8.93 0.31
C GLN A 83 -8.12 -9.65 -0.83
N ARG A 84 -8.84 -10.10 -1.86
CA ARG A 84 -8.24 -10.80 -3.01
C ARG A 84 -7.24 -9.91 -3.74
N TYR A 85 -7.56 -8.63 -3.88
CA TYR A 85 -6.69 -7.65 -4.50
C TYR A 85 -5.40 -7.46 -3.68
N VAL A 86 -5.53 -7.20 -2.37
CA VAL A 86 -4.40 -7.05 -1.47
C VAL A 86 -3.56 -8.33 -1.40
N ASP A 87 -4.18 -9.51 -1.36
CA ASP A 87 -3.45 -10.79 -1.40
C ASP A 87 -2.66 -10.98 -2.70
N ASN A 88 -3.16 -10.48 -3.83
CA ASN A 88 -2.42 -10.51 -5.09
C ASN A 88 -1.24 -9.53 -5.08
N LEU A 89 -1.39 -8.35 -4.49
CA LEU A 89 -0.28 -7.43 -4.27
C LEU A 89 0.77 -8.04 -3.34
N LEU A 90 0.35 -8.62 -2.21
CA LEU A 90 1.22 -9.28 -1.24
C LEU A 90 2.00 -10.45 -1.87
N LYS A 91 1.38 -11.22 -2.77
CA LYS A 91 2.10 -12.24 -3.57
C LYS A 91 3.19 -11.63 -4.45
N ARG A 92 2.94 -10.50 -5.10
CA ARG A 92 3.93 -9.83 -5.97
C ARG A 92 5.16 -9.39 -5.17
N VAL A 93 4.95 -8.92 -3.94
CA VAL A 93 6.02 -8.50 -3.03
C VAL A 93 6.54 -9.61 -2.12
N GLN A 94 6.14 -10.87 -2.38
CA GLN A 94 6.54 -12.05 -1.60
C GLN A 94 6.26 -11.93 -0.09
N ALA A 95 5.23 -11.15 0.28
CA ALA A 95 4.80 -10.97 1.65
C ALA A 95 3.82 -12.06 2.10
N ASN A 96 3.66 -12.20 3.41
CA ASN A 96 2.65 -13.08 3.98
C ASN A 96 1.25 -12.66 3.54
N LYS A 97 0.41 -13.64 3.21
CA LYS A 97 -1.01 -13.39 2.90
C LYS A 97 -1.73 -12.80 4.10
N LEU A 98 -2.81 -12.06 3.81
CA LEU A 98 -3.74 -11.68 4.86
C LEU A 98 -4.38 -12.94 5.49
N PRO A 99 -4.80 -12.87 6.77
CA PRO A 99 -5.64 -13.91 7.36
C PRO A 99 -6.86 -14.15 6.45
N ALA A 100 -7.29 -15.40 6.30
CA ALA A 100 -8.49 -15.70 5.53
C ALA A 100 -9.69 -14.98 6.18
N LEU A 101 -10.32 -14.05 5.44
CA LEU A 101 -11.53 -13.36 5.90
C LEU A 101 -12.72 -14.00 5.21
N THR A 102 -13.85 -13.97 5.90
CA THR A 102 -15.15 -14.44 5.44
C THR A 102 -16.13 -13.29 5.51
N GLU A 103 -17.25 -13.39 4.81
CA GLU A 103 -18.33 -12.38 4.88
C GLU A 103 -18.76 -12.10 6.33
N LYS A 104 -18.72 -13.13 7.19
CA LYS A 104 -19.09 -13.04 8.60
C LYS A 104 -18.21 -12.07 9.39
N ASP A 105 -16.96 -11.89 8.99
CA ASP A 105 -16.03 -10.97 9.63
C ASP A 105 -16.41 -9.50 9.37
N PHE A 106 -17.29 -9.24 8.40
CA PHE A 106 -17.74 -7.90 8.01
C PHE A 106 -19.21 -7.62 8.35
N ASN A 107 -19.95 -8.60 8.89
CA ASN A 107 -21.36 -8.45 9.26
C ASN A 107 -21.65 -7.27 10.20
N TYR A 108 -20.67 -6.84 11.00
CA TYR A 108 -20.80 -5.72 11.94
C TYR A 108 -20.31 -4.38 11.36
N LEU A 109 -19.75 -4.37 10.15
CA LEU A 109 -19.27 -3.17 9.46
C LEU A 109 -20.32 -2.59 8.51
N SER A 110 -21.22 -3.43 8.00
CA SER A 110 -22.44 -2.97 7.32
C SER A 110 -23.46 -2.53 8.36
N GLN A 111 -23.57 -1.23 8.61
CA GLN A 111 -24.78 -0.70 9.24
C GLN A 111 -25.90 -0.70 8.20
N GLN A 112 -26.84 -1.63 8.33
CA GLN A 112 -28.14 -1.53 7.69
C GLN A 112 -29.04 -0.58 8.49
#